data_AF-A0A4Y2BBH1-F1
#
_entry.id   AF-A0A4Y2BBH1-F1
#
_cell.length_a   1.000
_cell.length_b   1.000
_cell.length_c   1.000
_cell.angle_alpha   90.00
_cell.angle_beta   90.00
_cell.angle_gamma   90.00
#
_symmetry.space_group_name_H-M   'P 1'
#
loop_
_entity.id
_entity.type
_entity.pdbx_description
1 polymer ?
#
loop_
_entity_poly.entity_id
_entity_poly.type
_entity_poly.pdbx_seq_one_letter_code
_entity_poly.pdbx_strand_id
1 'polypeptide(L)'
;MVSEIDADKNQDEPIIDAEEIYKTGFFYRLLDTAINSLQPRFPQLQHYNSYFCFLYHIYELKDVSSSVILLNFKDLETILTDGELSDINSLELCDEISVVCSLLEKDLPLLEVLKLITKMNYAPNLSIALRILLTLPIKYCIRET
;
A
#
# COMPACT_ATOMS: atom_id res chain seq x y z
N MET A 1 -79.35 -23.36 6.65
CA MET A 1 -78.46 -22.68 7.61
C MET A 1 -77.84 -23.76 8.47
N VAL A 2 -76.74 -24.35 8.01
CA VAL A 2 -75.84 -25.18 8.81
C VAL A 2 -74.46 -24.57 8.58
N SER A 3 -73.87 -24.17 9.68
CA SER A 3 -72.71 -23.29 9.82
C SER A 3 -71.40 -23.93 9.39
N GLU A 4 -70.46 -23.03 9.12
CA GLU A 4 -69.14 -23.14 8.52
C GLU A 4 -68.23 -24.25 9.04
N ILE A 5 -67.43 -24.75 8.11
CA ILE A 5 -66.24 -25.56 8.31
C ILE A 5 -65.13 -24.61 8.80
N ASP A 6 -64.76 -24.72 10.07
CA ASP A 6 -63.53 -24.11 10.59
C ASP A 6 -62.32 -24.87 10.02
N ALA A 7 -61.85 -24.42 8.86
CA ALA A 7 -60.58 -24.83 8.31
C ALA A 7 -59.47 -24.12 9.08
N ASP A 8 -58.87 -24.83 10.03
CA ASP A 8 -57.64 -24.51 10.72
C ASP A 8 -56.53 -24.20 9.70
N LYS A 9 -56.27 -22.90 9.50
CA LYS A 9 -55.13 -22.42 8.70
C LYS A 9 -53.87 -22.59 9.53
N ASN A 10 -53.28 -23.78 9.50
CA ASN A 10 -51.87 -23.94 9.78
C ASN A 10 -51.10 -23.20 8.68
N GLN A 11 -50.77 -21.93 8.95
CA GLN A 11 -49.74 -21.24 8.21
C GLN A 11 -48.42 -21.89 8.62
N ASP A 12 -47.95 -22.84 7.81
CA ASP A 12 -46.56 -23.28 7.88
C ASP A 12 -45.68 -22.04 7.68
N GLU A 13 -45.12 -21.52 8.78
CA GLU A 13 -44.04 -20.55 8.69
C GLU A 13 -42.92 -21.18 7.84
N PRO A 14 -42.38 -20.45 6.85
CA PRO A 14 -41.28 -21.00 6.05
C PRO A 14 -40.16 -21.38 7.02
N ILE A 15 -39.64 -22.60 6.91
CA ILE A 15 -38.45 -23.02 7.64
C ILE A 15 -37.31 -22.10 7.18
N ILE A 16 -37.05 -21.04 7.94
CA ILE A 16 -36.01 -20.08 7.61
C ILE A 16 -34.69 -20.70 8.07
N ASP A 17 -33.87 -21.13 7.13
CA ASP A 17 -32.54 -21.66 7.44
C ASP A 17 -31.70 -20.57 8.10
N ALA A 18 -31.39 -20.76 9.38
CA ALA A 18 -30.60 -19.82 10.17
C ALA A 18 -29.22 -19.56 9.56
N GLU A 19 -28.65 -20.56 8.87
CA GLU A 19 -27.39 -20.41 8.15
C GLU A 19 -27.54 -19.43 6.98
N GLU A 20 -28.62 -19.54 6.20
CA GLU A 20 -28.90 -18.64 5.07
C GLU A 20 -29.18 -17.21 5.51
N ILE A 21 -29.91 -17.00 6.63
CA ILE A 21 -30.10 -15.67 7.23
C ILE A 21 -28.76 -15.08 7.65
N TYR A 22 -27.88 -15.87 8.26
CA TYR A 22 -26.56 -15.39 8.67
C TYR A 22 -25.68 -15.05 7.45
N LYS A 23 -25.67 -15.91 6.42
CA LYS A 23 -24.91 -15.69 5.18
C LYS A 23 -25.34 -14.40 4.48
N THR A 24 -26.61 -14.27 4.17
CA THR A 24 -27.14 -13.13 3.41
C THR A 24 -27.28 -11.88 4.27
N GLY A 25 -27.69 -12.05 5.53
CA GLY A 25 -27.99 -10.96 6.45
C GLY A 25 -26.78 -10.37 7.15
N PHE A 26 -25.66 -11.08 7.21
CA PHE A 26 -24.46 -10.60 7.88
C PHE A 26 -23.20 -10.80 7.03
N PHE A 27 -22.87 -12.04 6.66
CA PHE A 27 -21.58 -12.36 6.06
C PHE A 27 -21.35 -11.69 4.70
N TYR A 28 -22.29 -11.81 3.75
CA TYR A 28 -22.17 -11.17 2.45
C TYR A 28 -22.21 -9.65 2.55
N ARG A 29 -23.03 -9.09 3.45
CA ARG A 29 -23.04 -7.64 3.70
C ARG A 29 -21.70 -7.14 4.23
N LEU A 30 -21.05 -7.88 5.13
CA LEU A 30 -19.71 -7.56 5.62
C LEU A 30 -18.66 -7.64 4.48
N LEU A 31 -18.71 -8.69 3.66
CA LEU A 31 -17.81 -8.86 2.51
C LEU A 31 -17.99 -7.74 1.48
N ASP A 32 -19.22 -7.43 1.08
CA ASP A 32 -19.52 -6.35 0.14
C ASP A 32 -19.04 -5.01 0.69
N THR A 33 -19.24 -4.76 1.99
CA THR A 33 -18.73 -3.55 2.65
C THR A 33 -17.21 -3.48 2.60
N ALA A 34 -16.51 -4.60 2.87
CA ALA A 34 -15.05 -4.65 2.80
C ALA A 34 -14.55 -4.42 1.36
N ILE A 35 -15.17 -5.05 0.36
CA ILE A 35 -14.84 -4.90 -1.06
C ILE A 35 -15.03 -3.43 -1.48
N ASN A 36 -16.21 -2.86 -1.22
CA ASN A 36 -16.52 -1.47 -1.60
C ASN A 36 -15.60 -0.46 -0.88
N SER A 37 -15.17 -0.76 0.34
CA SER A 37 -14.23 0.07 1.10
C SER A 37 -12.80 0.00 0.55
N LEU A 38 -12.37 -1.16 0.03
CA LEU A 38 -11.00 -1.38 -0.46
C LEU A 38 -10.83 -1.09 -1.95
N GLN A 39 -11.86 -1.32 -2.76
CA GLN A 39 -11.81 -1.14 -4.22
C GLN A 39 -11.24 0.22 -4.66
N PRO A 40 -11.66 1.37 -4.12
CA PRO A 40 -11.09 2.66 -4.53
C PRO A 40 -9.67 2.89 -3.99
N ARG A 41 -9.32 2.27 -2.85
CA ARG A 41 -8.01 2.46 -2.20
C ARG A 41 -6.90 1.65 -2.87
N PHE A 42 -7.22 0.52 -3.50
CA PHE A 42 -6.21 -0.30 -4.17
C PHE A 42 -5.48 0.43 -5.31
N PRO A 43 -6.17 1.07 -6.28
CA PRO A 43 -5.49 1.83 -7.33
C PRO A 43 -4.69 3.02 -6.78
N GLN A 44 -5.22 3.72 -5.79
CA GLN A 44 -4.50 4.82 -5.14
C GLN A 44 -3.20 4.33 -4.50
N LEU A 45 -3.27 3.21 -3.77
CA LEU A 45 -2.09 2.61 -3.15
C LEU A 45 -1.07 2.12 -4.19
N GLN A 46 -1.54 1.51 -5.29
CA GLN A 46 -0.65 1.12 -6.39
C GLN A 46 0.03 2.33 -7.04
N HIS A 47 -0.72 3.41 -7.22
CA HIS A 47 -0.20 4.66 -7.75
C HIS A 47 0.85 5.28 -6.82
N TYR A 48 0.60 5.35 -5.51
CA TYR A 48 1.63 5.84 -4.58
C TYR A 48 2.87 4.95 -4.57
N ASN A 49 2.69 3.63 -4.56
CA ASN A 49 3.80 2.69 -4.53
C ASN A 49 4.68 2.76 -5.80
N SER A 50 4.14 3.21 -6.95
CA SER A 50 4.96 3.35 -8.17
C SER A 50 6.05 4.42 -8.03
N TYR A 51 5.80 5.49 -7.25
CA TYR A 51 6.80 6.53 -6.96
C TYR A 51 7.95 6.03 -6.10
N PHE A 52 7.72 5.03 -5.25
CA PHE A 52 8.76 4.46 -4.37
C PHE A 52 9.41 3.19 -4.93
N CYS A 53 8.90 2.66 -6.05
CA CYS A 53 9.31 1.39 -6.64
C CYS A 53 10.83 1.24 -6.82
N PHE A 54 11.52 2.32 -7.17
CA PHE A 54 12.95 2.31 -7.40
C PHE A 54 13.74 1.95 -6.12
N LEU A 55 13.18 2.23 -4.94
CA LEU A 55 13.83 1.96 -3.66
C LEU A 55 13.93 0.47 -3.37
N TYR A 56 13.09 -0.39 -3.98
CA TYR A 56 13.25 -1.84 -3.85
C TYR A 56 14.58 -2.35 -4.43
N HIS A 57 15.19 -1.58 -5.33
CA HIS A 57 16.42 -1.92 -6.03
C HIS A 57 17.54 -0.93 -5.67
N ILE A 58 17.57 -0.41 -4.43
CA ILE A 58 18.57 0.58 -3.97
C ILE A 58 19.99 0.17 -4.36
N TYR A 59 20.35 -1.09 -4.13
CA TYR A 59 21.69 -1.60 -4.42
C TYR A 59 22.09 -1.47 -5.90
N GLU A 60 21.12 -1.54 -6.81
CA GLU A 60 21.32 -1.43 -8.27
C GLU A 60 21.36 0.03 -8.75
N LEU A 61 20.91 0.99 -7.93
CA LEU A 61 20.89 2.42 -8.31
C LEU A 61 22.28 2.98 -8.56
N LYS A 62 23.34 2.35 -8.04
CA LYS A 62 24.73 2.74 -8.33
C LYS A 62 25.13 2.55 -9.81
N ASP A 63 24.44 1.65 -10.52
CA ASP A 63 24.76 1.25 -11.89
C ASP A 63 23.85 1.93 -12.93
N VAL A 64 22.84 2.69 -12.47
CA VAL A 64 21.88 3.39 -13.33
C VAL A 64 22.36 4.82 -13.60
N SER A 65 22.07 5.35 -14.80
CA SER A 65 22.40 6.73 -15.17
C SER A 65 21.80 7.73 -14.17
N SER A 66 22.63 8.62 -13.63
CA SER A 66 22.22 9.66 -12.67
C SER A 66 21.06 10.52 -13.20
N SER A 67 20.99 10.75 -14.52
CA SER A 67 19.89 11.53 -15.13
C SER A 67 18.53 10.85 -15.07
N VAL A 68 18.50 9.52 -15.20
CA VAL A 68 17.25 8.72 -15.17
C VAL A 68 16.76 8.59 -13.73
N ILE A 69 17.67 8.38 -12.79
CA ILE A 69 17.33 8.25 -11.38
C ILE A 69 16.86 9.59 -10.80
N LEU A 70 17.53 10.69 -11.16
CA LEU A 70 17.16 12.02 -10.68
C LEU A 70 15.72 12.40 -11.06
N LEU A 71 15.22 11.94 -12.21
CA LEU A 71 13.82 12.14 -12.58
C LEU A 71 12.88 11.46 -11.58
N ASN A 72 13.14 10.19 -11.24
CA ASN A 72 12.34 9.48 -10.23
C ASN A 72 12.41 10.18 -8.85
N PHE A 73 13.56 10.73 -8.47
CA PHE A 73 13.70 11.45 -7.21
C PHE A 73 12.94 12.77 -7.20
N LYS A 74 12.90 13.48 -8.33
CA LYS A 74 12.10 14.71 -8.47
C LYS A 74 10.59 14.42 -8.46
N ASP A 75 10.17 13.34 -9.10
CA ASP A 75 8.79 12.88 -9.03
C ASP A 75 8.41 12.55 -7.59
N LEU A 76 9.30 11.89 -6.85
CA LEU A 76 9.12 11.58 -5.43
C LEU A 76 9.09 12.85 -4.56
N GLU A 77 9.98 13.81 -4.77
CA GLU A 77 9.95 15.10 -4.07
C GLU A 77 8.63 15.82 -4.34
N THR A 78 8.16 15.81 -5.59
CA THR A 78 6.90 16.46 -5.99
C THR A 78 5.70 15.86 -5.26
N ILE A 79 5.59 14.53 -5.17
CA ILE A 79 4.45 13.89 -4.46
C ILE A 79 4.52 14.01 -2.94
N LEU A 80 5.70 14.34 -2.40
CA LEU A 80 5.95 14.58 -0.98
C LEU A 80 6.04 16.07 -0.63
N THR A 81 5.61 16.94 -1.56
CA THR A 81 5.56 18.38 -1.35
C THR A 81 4.13 18.82 -1.07
N ASP A 82 3.94 19.53 0.05
CA ASP A 82 2.70 20.25 0.39
C ASP A 82 2.97 21.76 0.39
N GLY A 83 2.54 22.43 -0.68
CA GLY A 83 2.83 23.84 -0.90
C GLY A 83 4.33 24.08 -1.13
N GLU A 84 4.96 24.79 -0.19
CA GLU A 84 6.39 25.12 -0.23
C GLU A 84 7.24 24.21 0.67
N LEU A 85 6.62 23.26 1.36
CA LEU A 85 7.28 22.33 2.27
C LEU A 85 7.36 20.96 1.61
N SER A 86 8.58 20.46 1.45
CA SER A 86 8.81 19.10 0.98
C SER A 86 9.42 18.25 2.09
N ASP A 87 8.94 17.02 2.23
CA ASP A 87 9.50 16.06 3.19
C ASP A 87 10.90 15.58 2.78
N ILE A 88 11.26 15.70 1.49
CA ILE A 88 12.57 15.29 0.97
C ILE A 88 13.12 16.30 -0.04
N ASN A 89 14.42 16.27 -0.28
CA ASN A 89 15.09 16.99 -1.36
C ASN A 89 15.69 16.00 -2.38
N SER A 90 15.35 16.12 -3.66
CA SER A 90 15.79 15.15 -4.68
C SER A 90 17.30 15.14 -4.94
N LEU A 91 17.99 16.28 -4.77
CA LEU A 91 19.44 16.37 -4.96
C LEU A 91 20.17 15.73 -3.77
N GLU A 92 19.76 16.07 -2.55
CA GLU A 92 20.32 15.45 -1.34
C GLU A 92 20.05 13.95 -1.32
N LEU A 93 18.84 13.51 -1.70
CA LEU A 93 18.51 12.08 -1.82
C LEU A 93 19.45 11.35 -2.80
N CYS A 94 19.85 12.01 -3.89
CA CYS A 94 20.80 11.43 -4.84
C CYS A 94 22.18 11.22 -4.25
N ASP A 95 22.68 12.20 -3.51
CA ASP A 95 23.97 12.12 -2.83
C ASP A 95 23.95 11.05 -1.72
N GLU A 96 22.88 11.05 -0.93
CA GLU A 96 22.65 10.08 0.14
C GLU A 96 22.61 8.64 -0.37
N ILE A 97 21.84 8.38 -1.44
CA ILE A 97 21.77 7.04 -2.06
C ILE A 97 23.13 6.62 -2.60
N SER A 98 23.87 7.53 -3.25
CA SER A 98 25.20 7.22 -3.78
C SER A 98 26.15 6.76 -2.67
N VAL A 99 26.15 7.46 -1.53
CA VAL A 99 26.95 7.09 -0.37
C VAL A 99 26.46 5.79 0.26
N VAL A 100 25.16 5.63 0.49
CA VAL A 100 24.60 4.41 1.08
C VAL A 100 24.91 3.19 0.20
N CYS A 101 24.74 3.29 -1.12
CA CYS A 101 25.09 2.21 -2.05
C CYS A 101 26.57 1.85 -2.01
N SER A 102 27.46 2.80 -1.77
CA SER A 102 28.90 2.52 -1.59
C SER A 102 29.22 1.80 -0.27
N LEU A 103 28.37 1.94 0.74
CA LEU A 103 28.48 1.26 2.04
C LEU A 103 27.86 -0.15 2.03
N LEU A 104 26.95 -0.41 1.08
CA LEU A 104 26.33 -1.71 0.93
C LEU A 104 27.30 -2.68 0.23
N GLU A 105 27.81 -3.66 0.97
CA GLU A 105 28.65 -4.73 0.41
C GLU A 105 27.86 -5.74 -0.44
N LYS A 106 26.54 -5.78 -0.23
CA LYS A 106 25.59 -6.69 -0.89
C LYS A 106 24.20 -6.08 -0.85
N ASP A 107 23.30 -6.65 -1.64
CA ASP A 107 21.89 -6.33 -1.53
C ASP A 107 21.34 -6.71 -0.14
N LEU A 108 20.63 -5.77 0.49
CA LEU A 108 20.10 -5.89 1.84
C LEU A 108 18.60 -5.58 1.82
N PRO A 109 17.80 -6.25 2.67
CA PRO A 109 16.40 -5.87 2.86
C PRO A 109 16.28 -4.39 3.26
N LEU A 110 15.28 -3.70 2.73
CA LEU A 110 15.05 -2.27 3.02
C LEU A 110 15.00 -1.92 4.51
N LEU A 111 14.47 -2.84 5.33
CA LEU A 111 14.44 -2.67 6.78
C LEU A 111 15.86 -2.66 7.38
N GLU A 112 16.78 -3.47 6.87
CA GLU A 112 18.18 -3.49 7.31
C GLU A 112 18.93 -2.24 6.81
N VAL A 113 18.65 -1.78 5.59
CA VAL A 113 19.16 -0.50 5.08
C VAL A 113 18.69 0.66 5.98
N LEU A 114 17.40 0.69 6.34
CA LEU A 114 16.83 1.71 7.24
C LEU A 114 17.49 1.67 8.64
N LYS A 115 17.74 0.48 9.19
CA LYS A 115 18.45 0.33 10.47
C LYS A 115 19.89 0.86 10.37
N LEU A 116 20.58 0.58 9.27
CA LEU A 116 21.95 1.04 9.02
C LEU A 116 22.03 2.57 9.01
N ILE A 117 21.22 3.23 8.18
CA ILE A 117 21.22 4.69 8.06
C ILE A 117 20.79 5.37 9.36
N THR A 118 19.81 4.79 10.07
CA THR A 118 19.37 5.30 11.39
C THR A 118 20.48 5.18 12.43
N LYS A 119 21.22 4.07 12.44
CA LYS A 119 22.34 3.86 13.37
C LYS A 119 23.49 4.83 13.12
N MET A 120 23.75 5.15 11.84
CA MET A 120 24.79 6.12 11.46
C MET A 120 24.36 7.57 11.61
N ASN A 121 23.07 7.83 11.89
CA ASN A 121 22.46 9.16 11.85
C ASN A 121 22.79 9.89 10.52
N TYR A 122 22.66 9.15 9.42
CA TYR A 122 22.97 9.61 8.07
C TYR A 122 21.76 9.40 7.15
N ALA A 123 21.80 10.03 5.98
CA ALA A 123 20.80 9.91 4.92
C ALA A 123 19.35 10.18 5.37
N PRO A 124 19.05 11.40 5.88
CA PRO A 124 17.71 11.77 6.35
C PRO A 124 16.64 11.66 5.26
N ASN A 125 16.91 12.09 4.02
CA ASN A 125 15.94 12.03 2.92
C ASN A 125 15.60 10.58 2.55
N LEU A 126 16.63 9.72 2.44
CA LEU A 126 16.44 8.29 2.20
C LEU A 126 15.73 7.60 3.38
N SER A 127 16.02 7.99 4.61
CA SER A 127 15.33 7.47 5.80
C SER A 127 13.84 7.79 5.77
N ILE A 128 13.46 9.01 5.39
CA ILE A 128 12.06 9.41 5.23
C ILE A 128 11.40 8.56 4.13
N ALA A 129 12.03 8.49 2.95
CA ALA A 129 11.50 7.73 1.81
C ALA A 129 11.30 6.24 2.14
N LEU A 130 12.27 5.61 2.81
CA LEU A 130 12.18 4.21 3.25
C LEU A 130 11.11 3.99 4.31
N ARG A 131 10.95 4.90 5.27
CA ARG A 131 9.91 4.80 6.29
C ARG A 131 8.52 4.87 5.68
N ILE A 132 8.30 5.80 4.75
CA ILE A 132 7.02 5.89 4.03
C ILE A 132 6.77 4.58 3.28
N LEU A 133 7.72 4.14 2.45
CA LEU A 133 7.61 2.89 1.69
C LEU A 133 7.29 1.67 2.57
N LEU A 134 8.02 1.50 3.68
CA LEU A 134 7.85 0.35 4.58
C LEU A 134 6.52 0.37 5.35
N THR A 135 5.84 1.52 5.40
CA THR A 135 4.51 1.66 6.03
C THR A 135 3.36 1.58 5.04
N LEU A 136 3.62 1.68 3.73
CA LEU A 136 2.61 1.45 2.72
C LEU A 136 2.22 -0.04 2.70
N PRO A 137 0.91 -0.38 2.68
CA PRO A 137 0.49 -1.77 2.59
C PRO A 137 1.11 -2.43 1.35
N ILE A 138 1.98 -3.41 1.59
CA ILE A 138 2.85 -4.01 0.57
C ILE A 138 1.99 -4.61 -0.55
N LYS A 139 2.23 -4.17 -1.79
CA LYS A 139 1.92 -4.93 -3.01
C LYS A 139 3.09 -4.84 -3.97
N TYR A 140 3.35 -5.94 -4.67
CA TYR A 140 4.37 -6.10 -5.71
C TYR A 140 4.49 -4.84 -6.58
N CYS A 141 5.68 -4.24 -6.61
CA CYS A 141 6.01 -3.24 -7.62
C CYS A 141 6.11 -3.96 -8.97
N ILE A 142 5.06 -3.82 -9.78
CA ILE A 142 5.09 -4.22 -11.18
C ILE A 142 5.26 -2.93 -11.97
N ARG A 143 6.45 -2.70 -12.51
CA ARG A 143 6.67 -1.67 -13.51
C ARG A 143 6.76 -2.41 -14.84
N GLU A 144 5.73 -2.30 -15.67
CA GLU A 144 5.82 -2.75 -17.06
C GLU A 144 6.91 -1.90 -17.74
N THR A 145 7.96 -2.57 -18.21
CA THR A 145 9.06 -2.03 -19.02
C THR A 145 8.60 -1.69 -20.42
#